data_AF-A0A1A8HAC7-F1
#
_entry.id   AF-A0A1A8HAC7-F1
#
_cell.length_a   1.000
_cell.length_b   1.000
_cell.length_c   1.000
_cell.angle_alpha   90.00
_cell.angle_beta   90.00
_cell.angle_gamma   90.00
#
_symmetry.space_group_name_H-M   'P 1'
#
loop_
_entity.id
_entity.type
_entity.pdbx_description
1 polymer ?
#
loop_
_entity_poly.entity_id
_entity_poly.type
_entity_poly.pdbx_seq_one_letter_code
_entity_poly.pdbx_strand_id
1 'polypeptide(L)' 'EEYVDQVTGLSDKKFQSPNDFSPPFRFGTVPNGSTERNIRNNYPEMHSYMTKFHQRNVTDALQSLKAG' A
#
# COMPACT_ATOMS: atom_id res chain seq x y z
N GLU A 1 0.59 -7.40 -22.47
CA GLU A 1 -0.56 -7.07 -21.60
C GLU A 1 0.02 -6.44 -20.35
N GLU A 2 -0.29 -5.18 -20.08
CA GLU A 2 0.05 -4.57 -18.79
C GLU A 2 -0.88 -5.21 -17.77
N TYR A 3 -0.39 -6.22 -17.04
CA TYR A 3 -1.11 -6.83 -15.93
C TYR A 3 -1.27 -5.74 -14.87
N VAL A 4 -2.33 -4.93 -14.99
CA VAL A 4 -2.83 -4.14 -13.87
C VAL A 4 -3.21 -5.17 -12.84
N ASP A 5 -2.36 -5.31 -11.83
CA ASP A 5 -2.46 -6.36 -10.85
C ASP A 5 -3.67 -6.07 -9.95
N GLN A 6 -4.87 -6.38 -10.45
CA GLN A 6 -6.13 -6.02 -9.85
C GLN A 6 -6.14 -6.53 -8.41
N VAL A 7 -6.40 -5.62 -7.48
CA VAL A 7 -6.58 -5.95 -6.08
C VAL A 7 -8.06 -6.09 -5.80
N THR A 8 -8.44 -7.20 -5.18
CA THR A 8 -9.85 -7.53 -4.91
C THR A 8 -10.41 -6.78 -3.71
N GLY A 9 -9.55 -6.13 -2.93
CA GLY A 9 -9.89 -5.33 -1.75
C GLY A 9 -8.73 -5.30 -0.74
N LEU A 10 -8.98 -4.82 0.47
CA LEU A 10 -7.96 -4.78 1.53
C LEU A 10 -7.61 -6.17 2.06
N SER A 11 -8.52 -7.14 1.97
CA SER A 11 -8.25 -8.55 2.34
C SER A 11 -7.42 -9.31 1.30
N ASP A 12 -7.04 -8.67 0.19
CA ASP A 12 -6.22 -9.29 -0.86
C ASP A 12 -4.86 -9.72 -0.32
N LYS A 13 -4.37 -10.88 -0.76
CA LYS A 13 -3.09 -11.46 -0.30
C LYS A 13 -1.92 -10.50 -0.53
N LYS A 14 -1.98 -9.64 -1.53
CA LYS A 14 -0.95 -8.61 -1.75
C LYS A 14 -0.84 -7.59 -0.63
N PHE A 15 -1.95 -7.22 -0.01
CA PHE A 15 -1.94 -6.30 1.13
C PHE A 15 -1.69 -7.03 2.45
N GLN A 16 -2.19 -8.27 2.58
CA GLN A 16 -2.04 -9.06 3.82
C GLN A 16 -0.65 -9.70 3.95
N SER A 17 -0.04 -10.12 2.84
CA SER A 17 1.25 -10.82 2.80
C SER A 17 2.13 -10.30 1.65
N PRO A 18 2.50 -9.01 1.64
CA PRO A 18 3.20 -8.36 0.53
C PRO A 18 4.58 -8.95 0.21
N ASN A 19 5.24 -9.57 1.19
CA ASN A 19 6.55 -10.21 1.03
C ASN A 19 6.47 -11.62 0.41
N ASP A 20 5.26 -12.19 0.23
CA ASP A 20 5.08 -13.48 -0.46
C ASP A 20 5.28 -13.35 -1.99
N PHE A 21 5.35 -12.11 -2.49
CA PHE A 21 5.49 -11.80 -3.92
C PHE A 21 6.93 -11.37 -4.24
N SER A 22 7.36 -11.60 -5.48
CA SER A 22 8.67 -11.20 -5.98
C SER A 22 8.54 -10.44 -7.31
N PRO A 23 8.78 -9.11 -7.33
CA PRO A 23 9.20 -8.27 -6.21
C PRO A 23 8.09 -8.12 -5.13
N PRO A 24 8.44 -7.80 -3.87
CA PRO A 24 7.45 -7.55 -2.83
C PRO A 24 6.47 -6.46 -3.23
N PHE A 25 5.19 -6.68 -2.96
CA PHE A 25 4.16 -5.69 -3.28
C PHE A 25 4.29 -4.49 -2.32
N ARG A 26 4.58 -3.31 -2.88
CA ARG A 26 4.79 -2.08 -2.10
C ARG A 26 3.55 -1.22 -2.16
N PHE A 27 3.07 -0.81 -1.00
CA PHE A 27 1.95 0.09 -0.88
C PHE A 27 2.08 0.94 0.37
N GLY A 28 1.46 2.12 0.34
CA GLY A 28 1.50 3.10 1.40
C GLY A 28 0.41 4.13 1.22
N THR A 29 0.16 4.91 2.27
CA THR A 29 -0.80 6.01 2.26
C THR A 29 -0.14 7.29 2.77
N VAL A 30 -0.86 8.41 2.69
CA VAL A 30 -0.47 9.64 3.38
C VAL A 30 -0.75 9.46 4.88
N PRO A 31 0.24 9.70 5.77
CA PRO A 31 0.06 9.52 7.21
C PRO A 31 -0.99 10.47 7.78
N ASN A 32 -1.59 10.08 8.90
CA ASN A 32 -2.62 10.85 9.62
C ASN A 32 -3.91 11.12 8.82
N GLY A 33 -4.15 10.38 7.72
CA GLY A 33 -5.37 10.43 6.93
C GLY A 33 -6.46 9.47 7.42
N SER A 34 -7.68 9.63 6.90
CA SER A 34 -8.80 8.72 7.19
C SER A 34 -8.51 7.28 6.73
N THR A 35 -7.89 7.12 5.56
CA THR A 35 -7.49 5.81 5.03
C THR A 35 -6.44 5.13 5.92
N GLU A 36 -5.41 5.87 6.34
CA GLU A 36 -4.38 5.34 7.25
C GLU A 36 -5.01 4.89 8.58
N ARG A 37 -5.89 5.71 9.15
CA ARG A 37 -6.59 5.39 10.40
C ARG A 37 -7.52 4.20 10.26
N ASN A 38 -8.20 4.05 9.11
CA ASN A 38 -9.04 2.90 8.84
C ASN A 38 -8.19 1.61 8.78
N ILE A 39 -7.07 1.64 8.06
CA ILE A 39 -6.15 0.50 7.96
C ILE A 39 -5.54 0.18 9.32
N ARG A 40 -5.09 1.20 10.07
CA ARG A 40 -4.54 1.05 11.42
C ARG A 40 -5.49 0.32 12.38
N ASN A 41 -6.78 0.67 12.34
CA ASN A 41 -7.77 0.11 13.25
C ASN A 41 -8.22 -1.31 12.85
N ASN A 42 -8.33 -1.61 11.56
CA ASN A 42 -8.90 -2.86 11.08
C ASN A 42 -7.85 -3.89 10.61
N TYR A 43 -6.65 -3.45 10.24
CA TYR A 43 -5.58 -4.26 9.64
C TYR A 43 -4.20 -3.86 10.21
N PRO A 44 -3.91 -4.16 11.49
CA PRO A 44 -2.69 -3.68 12.16
C PRO A 44 -1.39 -4.21 11.54
N GLU A 45 -1.37 -5.44 11.03
CA GLU A 45 -0.19 -5.99 10.35
C GLU A 45 0.07 -5.30 9.00
N MET A 46 -0.99 -5.07 8.23
CA MET A 46 -0.94 -4.29 6.99
C MET A 46 -0.43 -2.87 7.27
N HIS A 47 -0.90 -2.24 8.34
CA HIS A 47 -0.44 -0.93 8.78
C HIS A 47 1.06 -0.93 9.11
N SER A 48 1.51 -1.92 9.89
CA SER A 48 2.93 -2.08 10.24
C SER A 48 3.82 -2.15 9.00
N TYR A 49 3.40 -2.90 7.97
CA TYR A 49 4.13 -2.96 6.71
C TYR A 49 4.12 -1.63 5.96
N MET A 50 2.95 -1.03 5.76
CA MET A 50 2.80 0.14 4.89
C MET A 50 3.48 1.40 5.44
N THR A 51 3.70 1.49 6.76
CA THR A 51 4.36 2.65 7.40
C THR A 51 5.76 2.93 6.85
N LYS A 52 6.48 1.89 6.39
CA LYS A 52 7.80 2.00 5.75
C LYS A 52 7.75 2.69 4.38
N PHE A 53 6.57 2.74 3.76
CA PHE A 53 6.33 3.24 2.41
C PHE A 53 5.33 4.41 2.41
N HIS A 54 5.14 5.07 3.55
CA HIS A 54 4.31 6.27 3.64
C HIS A 54 4.79 7.35 2.68
N GLN A 55 3.83 7.98 2.03
CA GLN A 55 4.08 9.07 1.09
C GLN A 55 3.87 10.41 1.80
N ARG A 56 4.69 11.40 1.48
CA ARG A 56 4.60 12.74 2.11
C ARG A 56 3.32 13.45 1.73
N ASN A 57 2.92 13.32 0.47
CA ASN A 57 1.73 13.95 -0.10
C ASN A 57 1.31 13.17 -1.36
N VAL A 58 0.14 13.50 -1.89
CA VAL A 58 -0.45 12.80 -3.04
C VAL A 58 0.39 13.02 -4.30
N THR A 59 0.97 14.21 -4.49
CA THR A 59 1.77 14.52 -5.68
C THR A 59 3.05 13.68 -5.75
N ASP A 60 3.78 13.57 -4.64
CA ASP A 60 4.97 12.73 -4.52
C ASP A 60 4.62 11.23 -4.70
N ALA A 61 3.44 10.82 -4.23
CA ALA A 61 2.94 9.46 -4.45
C ALA A 61 2.71 9.18 -5.94
N LEU A 62 2.07 10.11 -6.67
CA LEU A 62 1.84 9.99 -8.11
C LEU A 62 3.17 9.94 -8.89
N GLN A 63 4.17 10.72 -8.47
CA GLN A 63 5.49 10.66 -9.08
C GLN A 63 6.18 9.33 -8.81
N SER A 64 6.11 8.81 -7.58
CA SER A 64 6.67 7.50 -7.21
C SER A 64 6.06 6.34 -8.01
N LEU A 65 4.77 6.42 -8.34
CA LEU A 65 4.08 5.42 -9.17
C LEU A 65 4.51 5.46 -10.64
N LYS A 66 4.86 6.65 -11.17
CA LYS A 66 5.30 6.81 -12.56
C LYS A 66 6.77 6.46 -12.77
N ALA A 67 7.59 6.59 -11.73
CA ALA A 67 9.02 6.32 -11.78
C ALA A 67 9.37 4.86 -11.43
N GLY A 68 8.38 4.07 -10.99
CA GLY A 68 8.51 2.66 -10.62
C GLY A 68 8.36 1.72 -11.80
#